data_AF-A0A2M7F8B5-F1
#
_entry.id   AF-A0A2M7F8B5-F1
#
_cell.length_a   1.000
_cell.length_b   1.000
_cell.length_c   1.000
_cell.angle_alpha   90.00
_cell.angle_beta   90.00
_cell.angle_gamma   90.00
#
_symmetry.space_group_name_H-M   'P 1'
#
loop_
_entity.id
_entity.type
_entity.pdbx_description
1 polymer ?
#
loop_
_entity_poly.entity_id
_entity_poly.type
_entity_poly.pdbx_seq_one_letter_code
_entity_poly.pdbx_strand_id
1 'polypeptide(L)'
;MKWEFAVVILGRFDVMLFDDAGFVTERRSVGPGTDTVGFEIPLNVWHSWIPIADHSVFFEVKQGPYDAQTAAEFAAWSPAEGTSAVGEFYERLRNAEVGAHVD
;
A
#
# COMPACT_ATOMS: atom_id res chain seq x y z
N MET A 1 6.20 -11.83 -3.30
CA MET A 1 4.92 -11.11 -3.55
C MET A 1 4.15 -11.65 -4.77
N LYS A 2 2.82 -11.71 -4.65
CA LYS A 2 1.92 -12.28 -5.67
C LYS A 2 1.24 -11.17 -6.48
N TRP A 3 0.53 -11.53 -7.54
CA TRP A 3 -0.36 -10.60 -8.23
C TRP A 3 -1.60 -10.36 -7.37
N GLU A 4 -2.04 -9.11 -7.35
CA GLU A 4 -3.13 -8.66 -6.51
C GLU A 4 -4.04 -7.74 -7.32
N PHE A 5 -5.35 -7.87 -7.14
CA PHE A 5 -6.35 -6.96 -7.69
C PHE A 5 -7.19 -6.42 -6.55
N ALA A 6 -7.40 -5.11 -6.55
CA ALA A 6 -8.16 -4.45 -5.50
C ALA A 6 -9.16 -3.44 -6.05
N VAL A 7 -10.28 -3.29 -5.34
CA VAL A 7 -11.34 -2.33 -5.64
C VAL A 7 -11.76 -1.63 -4.35
N VAL A 8 -11.79 -0.30 -4.36
CA VAL A 8 -12.29 0.51 -3.25
C VAL A 8 -13.82 0.52 -3.27
N ILE A 9 -14.41 0.10 -2.15
CA ILE A 9 -15.86 0.02 -1.95
C ILE A 9 -16.38 1.28 -1.27
N LEU A 10 -15.66 1.78 -0.27
CA LEU A 10 -16.03 2.95 0.53
C LEU A 10 -14.78 3.77 0.85
N GLY A 11 -14.94 5.09 0.92
CA GLY A 11 -13.87 6.00 1.31
C GLY A 11 -12.87 6.24 0.19
N ARG A 12 -11.63 6.55 0.55
CA ARG A 12 -10.57 6.89 -0.39
C ARG A 12 -9.23 6.47 0.17
N PHE A 13 -8.39 5.94 -0.70
CA PHE A 13 -7.02 5.55 -0.37
C PHE A 13 -6.04 6.26 -1.27
N ASP A 14 -4.85 6.55 -0.76
CA ASP A 14 -3.67 6.70 -1.58
C ASP A 14 -2.92 5.38 -1.59
N VAL A 15 -2.69 4.84 -2.78
CA VAL A 15 -1.91 3.64 -2.99
C VAL A 15 -0.54 4.04 -3.46
N MET A 16 0.47 3.53 -2.75
CA MET A 16 1.86 3.83 -2.99
C MET A 16 2.57 2.57 -3.47
N LEU A 17 3.42 2.71 -4.49
CA LEU A 17 4.35 1.67 -4.92
C LEU A 17 5.77 2.12 -4.60
N PHE A 18 6.64 1.15 -4.30
CA PHE A 18 8.03 1.41 -3.91
C PHE A 18 9.00 0.52 -4.69
N ASP A 19 10.24 0.99 -4.81
CA ASP A 19 11.36 0.13 -5.20
C ASP A 19 11.95 -0.63 -4.00
N ASP A 20 12.95 -1.47 -4.26
CA ASP A 20 13.60 -2.29 -3.22
C ASP A 20 14.38 -1.47 -2.18
N ALA A 21 14.71 -0.21 -2.49
CA ALA A 21 15.39 0.70 -1.57
C ALA A 21 14.42 1.52 -0.72
N GLY A 22 13.11 1.52 -1.04
CA GLY A 22 12.12 2.31 -0.31
C GLY A 22 11.92 3.71 -0.89
N PHE A 23 12.24 3.93 -2.17
CA PHE A 23 11.79 5.13 -2.88
C PHE A 23 10.35 4.95 -3.38
N VAL A 24 9.52 5.98 -3.23
CA VAL A 24 8.18 6.02 -3.80
C VAL A 24 8.28 6.13 -5.32
N THR A 25 7.84 5.10 -6.03
CA THR A 25 7.84 5.07 -7.50
C THR A 25 6.51 5.52 -8.08
N GLU A 26 5.41 5.33 -7.34
CA GLU A 26 4.08 5.76 -7.72
C GLU A 26 3.25 6.10 -6.48
N ARG A 27 2.38 7.11 -6.59
CA ARG A 27 1.32 7.41 -5.63
C ARG A 27 0.05 7.75 -6.40
N ARG A 28 -1.00 6.94 -6.24
CA ARG A 28 -2.29 7.15 -6.91
C ARG A 28 -3.41 7.21 -5.88
N SER A 29 -4.30 8.18 -6.04
CA SER A 29 -5.52 8.24 -5.24
C SER A 29 -6.63 7.41 -5.91
N VAL A 30 -7.31 6.58 -5.11
CA VAL A 30 -8.29 5.59 -5.58
C VAL A 30 -9.51 5.57 -4.67
N GLY A 31 -10.69 5.52 -5.29
CA GLY A 31 -11.99 5.48 -4.60
C GLY A 31 -13.11 6.22 -5.32
N PRO A 32 -14.35 6.13 -4.83
CA PRO A 32 -15.49 6.87 -5.36
C PRO A 32 -15.19 8.37 -5.52
N GLY A 33 -15.51 8.92 -6.70
CA GLY A 33 -15.25 10.33 -7.02
C GLY A 33 -13.84 10.63 -7.54
N THR A 34 -12.98 9.62 -7.70
CA THR A 34 -11.70 9.73 -8.42
C THR A 34 -11.79 9.06 -9.80
N ASP A 35 -10.75 9.20 -10.61
CA ASP A 35 -10.66 8.57 -11.93
C ASP A 35 -10.44 7.05 -11.88
N THR A 36 -10.15 6.48 -10.71
CA THR A 36 -9.83 5.06 -10.55
C THR A 36 -10.47 4.50 -9.28
N VAL A 37 -11.24 3.43 -9.42
CA VAL A 37 -11.88 2.76 -8.27
C VAL A 37 -11.31 1.37 -7.99
N GLY A 38 -10.54 0.81 -8.93
CA GLY A 38 -9.85 -0.45 -8.77
C GLY A 38 -8.64 -0.55 -9.69
N PHE A 39 -7.71 -1.42 -9.34
CA PHE A 39 -6.43 -1.56 -10.03
C PHE A 39 -5.78 -2.89 -9.73
N GLU A 40 -4.77 -3.22 -10.52
CA GLU A 40 -3.92 -4.38 -10.34
C GLU A 40 -2.56 -3.94 -9.81
N ILE A 41 -1.99 -4.73 -8.91
CA ILE A 41 -0.62 -4.60 -8.43
C ILE A 41 0.20 -5.69 -9.13
N PRO A 42 1.25 -5.30 -9.89
CA PRO A 42 2.11 -6.27 -10.52
C PRO A 42 2.83 -7.17 -9.52
N LEU A 43 3.30 -8.33 -10.00
CA LEU A 43 4.14 -9.23 -9.22
C LEU A 43 5.40 -8.51 -8.72
N ASN A 44 5.81 -8.86 -7.50
CA ASN A 44 7.06 -8.37 -6.88
C ASN A 44 7.16 -6.85 -6.78
N VAL A 45 6.06 -6.18 -6.46
CA VAL A 45 6.02 -4.74 -6.20
C VAL A 45 5.66 -4.48 -4.74
N TRP A 46 6.55 -3.79 -4.03
CA TRP A 46 6.26 -3.26 -2.70
C TRP A 46 5.18 -2.20 -2.81
N HIS A 47 4.15 -2.30 -1.97
CA HIS A 47 3.05 -1.36 -2.02
C HIS A 47 2.41 -1.17 -0.64
N SER A 48 1.73 -0.04 -0.46
CA SER A 48 1.00 0.28 0.76
C SER A 48 -0.27 1.05 0.47
N TRP A 49 -1.23 0.96 1.37
CA TRP A 49 -2.54 1.60 1.29
C TRP A 49 -2.69 2.60 2.44
N ILE A 50 -2.80 3.88 2.10
CA ILE A 50 -2.99 4.94 3.09
C ILE A 50 -4.44 5.40 3.03
N PRO A 51 -5.27 5.09 4.05
CA PRO A 51 -6.64 5.61 4.09
C PRO A 51 -6.61 7.13 4.28
N ILE A 52 -7.34 7.83 3.42
CA ILE A 52 -7.45 9.30 3.42
C ILE A 52 -8.78 9.76 4.03
N ALA A 53 -9.78 8.87 4.09
CA ALA A 53 -11.08 9.11 4.71
C ALA A 53 -11.22 8.37 6.03
N ASP A 54 -12.05 8.91 6.94
CA ASP A 54 -12.34 8.34 8.27
C ASP A 54 -12.81 6.88 8.22
N HIS A 55 -13.55 6.53 7.17
CA HIS A 55 -14.00 5.17 6.89
C HIS A 55 -13.59 4.79 5.47
N SER A 56 -12.78 3.76 5.36
CA SER A 56 -12.26 3.29 4.08
C SER A 56 -12.30 1.76 4.03
N VAL A 57 -12.87 1.21 2.95
CA VAL A 57 -13.02 -0.23 2.73
C VAL A 57 -12.64 -0.54 1.29
N PHE A 58 -11.79 -1.53 1.10
CA PHE A 58 -11.50 -2.10 -0.20
C PHE A 58 -11.66 -3.62 -0.14
N PHE A 59 -11.85 -4.21 -1.31
CA PHE A 59 -11.84 -5.65 -1.53
C PHE A 59 -10.61 -6.00 -2.35
N GLU A 60 -9.94 -7.08 -1.99
CA GLU A 60 -8.73 -7.55 -2.65
C GLU A 60 -8.79 -9.04 -2.96
N VAL A 61 -8.25 -9.42 -4.11
CA VAL A 61 -8.00 -10.80 -4.52
C VAL A 61 -6.51 -10.98 -4.76
N LYS A 62 -5.94 -12.00 -4.14
CA LYS A 62 -4.55 -12.43 -4.36
C LYS A 62 -4.53 -13.82 -4.99
N GLN A 63 -3.49 -14.11 -5.77
CA GLN A 63 -3.32 -15.43 -6.36
C GLN A 63 -3.16 -16.53 -5.28
N GLY A 64 -3.92 -17.62 -5.42
CA GLY A 64 -3.86 -18.76 -4.52
C GLY A 64 -2.63 -19.67 -4.74
N PRO A 65 -2.38 -20.63 -3.83
CA PRO A 65 -3.12 -20.87 -2.58
C PRO A 65 -2.80 -19.82 -1.51
N TYR A 66 -3.71 -19.60 -0.58
CA TYR A 66 -3.45 -18.77 0.59
C TYR A 66 -2.52 -19.50 1.57
N ASP A 67 -1.52 -18.81 2.06
CA ASP A 67 -0.63 -19.27 3.13
C ASP A 67 -0.43 -18.10 4.09
N ALA A 68 -0.88 -18.26 5.33
CA ALA A 68 -0.82 -17.23 6.36
C ALA A 68 0.62 -16.80 6.70
N GLN A 69 1.62 -17.67 6.50
CA GLN A 69 3.02 -17.34 6.81
C GLN A 69 3.65 -16.40 5.77
N THR A 70 3.13 -16.43 4.53
CA THR A 70 3.63 -15.65 3.40
C THR A 70 2.58 -14.68 2.85
N ALA A 71 1.45 -14.53 3.55
CA ALA A 71 0.35 -13.66 3.15
C ALA A 71 0.72 -12.16 3.19
N ALA A 72 1.68 -11.81 4.05
CA ALA A 72 2.25 -10.48 4.17
C ALA A 72 3.77 -10.60 4.21
N GLU A 73 4.44 -9.94 3.27
CA GLU A 73 5.89 -9.77 3.24
C GLU A 73 6.16 -8.28 3.45
N PHE A 74 7.06 -7.95 4.38
CA PHE A 74 7.45 -6.58 4.68
C PHE A 74 8.85 -6.32 4.15
N ALA A 75 9.04 -5.16 3.54
CA ALA A 75 10.36 -4.75 3.08
C ALA A 75 11.27 -4.45 4.27
N ALA A 76 12.58 -4.66 4.11
CA ALA A 76 13.55 -4.48 5.19
C ALA A 76 13.66 -3.03 5.70
N TRP A 77 13.32 -2.06 4.85
CA TRP A 77 13.24 -0.63 5.18
C TRP A 77 11.94 -0.24 5.91
N SER A 78 10.96 -1.15 5.99
CA SER A 78 9.73 -0.87 6.74
C SER A 78 9.89 -1.31 8.21
N PRO A 79 9.38 -0.52 9.17
CA PRO A 79 9.48 -0.89 10.57
C PRO A 79 8.62 -2.12 10.87
N ALA A 80 9.10 -2.97 11.78
CA ALA A 80 8.31 -4.10 12.26
C ALA A 80 7.02 -3.61 12.95
N GLU A 81 5.93 -4.35 12.74
CA GLU A 81 4.64 -4.05 13.35
C GLU A 81 4.74 -3.95 14.89
N GLY A 82 3.98 -3.01 15.46
CA GLY A 82 3.93 -2.80 16.91
C GLY A 82 5.15 -2.09 17.52
N THR A 83 6.16 -1.75 16.71
CA THR A 83 7.30 -0.94 17.18
C THR A 83 6.94 0.54 17.27
N SER A 84 7.69 1.30 18.07
CA SER A 84 7.49 2.75 18.20
C SER A 84 7.77 3.53 16.92
N ALA A 85 8.52 2.95 15.98
CA ALA A 85 8.84 3.57 14.69
C ALA A 85 7.64 3.62 13.72
N VAL A 86 6.60 2.81 13.95
CA VAL A 86 5.43 2.70 13.05
C VAL A 86 4.71 4.05 12.88
N GLY A 87 4.54 4.81 13.97
CA GLY A 87 3.83 6.10 13.91
C GLY A 87 4.54 7.13 13.04
N GLU A 88 5.86 7.27 13.23
CA GLU A 88 6.68 8.18 12.43
C GLU A 88 6.75 7.74 10.97
N PHE A 89 6.89 6.43 10.73
CA PHE A 89 6.86 5.87 9.38
C PHE A 89 5.52 6.13 8.66
N TYR A 90 4.39 5.94 9.34
CA TYR A 90 3.07 6.24 8.79
C TYR A 90 2.92 7.73 8.42
N GLU A 91 3.35 8.65 9.28
CA GLU A 91 3.34 10.08 8.96
C GLU A 91 4.26 10.43 7.79
N ARG A 92 5.40 9.76 7.65
CA ARG A 92 6.25 9.90 6.45
C ARG A 92 5.51 9.45 5.19
N LEU A 93 4.86 8.28 5.20
CA LEU A 93 4.09 7.80 4.05
C LEU A 93 2.96 8.76 3.67
N ARG A 94 2.23 9.32 4.65
CA ARG A 94 1.15 10.29 4.38
C ARG A 94 1.64 11.51 3.59
N ASN A 95 2.86 11.96 3.83
CA ASN A 95 3.43 13.18 3.25
C ASN A 95 4.39 12.91 2.08
N ALA A 96 4.76 11.65 1.81
CA ALA A 96 5.74 11.30 0.79
C ALA A 96 5.18 11.42 -0.63
N GLU A 97 5.87 12.15 -1.49
CA GLU A 97 5.59 12.27 -2.91
C GLU A 97 6.47 11.28 -3.71
N VAL A 98 6.14 11.09 -4.99
CA VAL A 98 6.97 10.28 -5.90
C VAL A 98 8.43 10.80 -5.90
N GLY A 99 9.37 9.89 -5.69
CA GLY A 99 10.81 10.18 -5.55
C GLY A 99 11.30 10.36 -4.11
N ALA A 100 10.42 10.40 -3.11
CA ALA A 100 10.81 10.42 -1.71
C ALA A 100 11.31 9.04 -1.23
N HIS A 101 12.29 9.03 -0.32
CA HIS A 101 12.74 7.84 0.40
C HIS A 101 12.02 7.75 1.75
N VAL A 102 11.54 6.56 2.13
CA VAL A 102 10.64 6.41 3.30
C VAL A 102 11.21 5.68 4.51
N ASP A 103 12.40 5.08 4.41
CA ASP A 103 13.14 4.50 5.56
C ASP A 103 13.51 5.56 6.61
#